data_AF-A0A0C4FE32-F1
#
_entry.id   AF-A0A0C4FE32-F1
#
_cell.length_a   1.000
_cell.length_b   1.000
_cell.length_c   1.000
_cell.angle_alpha   90.00
_cell.angle_beta   90.00
_cell.angle_gamma   90.00
#
_symmetry.space_group_name_H-M   'P 1'
#
loop_
_entity.id
_entity.type
_entity.pdbx_description
1 polymer ?
#
loop_
_entity_poly.entity_id
_entity_poly.type
_entity_poly.pdbx_seq_one_letter_code
_entity_poly.pdbx_strand_id
1 'polypeptide(L)'
;MQIQQRRHGLRISKPPISTDYAEPAPDYVNDLPDRQPLQNSALHDAPPEQLAITSTRTAFAWYALFRNGWSEALRQQVQKLQVPGKGWQRGLNPDSSVNDVVDADTNAVVLESLAYIARGQMLCLACLGPITPPTSSAGATP
;
A
#
# COMPACT_ATOMS: atom_id res chain seq x y z
N MET A 1 -7.15 -13.74 0.59
CA MET A 1 -8.37 -14.23 -0.10
C MET A 1 -9.60 -13.36 0.16
N GLN A 2 -10.07 -13.16 1.41
CA GLN A 2 -11.42 -12.61 1.65
C GLN A 2 -11.69 -11.17 1.19
N ILE A 3 -10.72 -10.26 1.16
CA ILE A 3 -10.99 -8.84 0.80
C ILE A 3 -11.05 -8.66 -0.73
N GLN A 4 -10.10 -9.23 -1.48
CA GLN A 4 -10.07 -9.19 -2.94
C GLN A 4 -11.19 -10.07 -3.56
N GLN A 5 -11.50 -11.23 -2.97
CA GLN A 5 -12.62 -12.07 -3.43
C GLN A 5 -14.00 -11.48 -3.12
N ARG A 6 -14.19 -10.78 -1.99
CA ARG A 6 -15.46 -10.08 -1.70
C ARG A 6 -15.71 -8.88 -2.63
N ARG A 7 -14.68 -8.26 -3.19
CA ARG A 7 -14.81 -7.12 -4.10
C ARG A 7 -15.51 -7.48 -5.42
N HIS A 8 -15.44 -8.74 -5.85
CA HIS A 8 -16.04 -9.20 -7.10
C HIS A 8 -17.58 -9.14 -7.13
N GLY A 9 -18.24 -8.94 -5.97
CA GLY A 9 -19.70 -8.82 -5.86
C GLY A 9 -20.21 -7.48 -5.32
N LEU A 10 -19.32 -6.53 -5.00
CA LEU A 10 -19.69 -5.24 -4.40
C LEU A 10 -19.44 -4.11 -5.40
N ARG A 11 -20.49 -3.69 -6.10
CA ARG A 11 -20.50 -2.41 -6.83
C ARG A 11 -20.63 -1.28 -5.81
N ILE A 12 -19.51 -0.79 -5.30
CA ILE A 12 -19.50 0.38 -4.42
C ILE A 12 -19.38 1.61 -5.32
N SER A 13 -20.30 2.57 -5.18
CA SER A 13 -20.31 3.81 -5.97
C SER A 13 -19.02 4.61 -5.86
N LYS A 14 -18.23 4.41 -4.80
CA LYS A 14 -16.91 5.00 -4.61
C LYS A 14 -15.94 3.88 -4.23
N PRO A 15 -14.91 3.57 -5.04
CA PRO A 15 -13.90 2.62 -4.60
C PRO A 15 -13.29 3.14 -3.28
N PRO A 16 -13.09 2.28 -2.27
CA PRO A 16 -12.35 2.69 -1.09
C PRO A 16 -11.01 3.24 -1.58
N ILE A 17 -10.61 4.43 -1.09
CA ILE A 17 -9.34 5.08 -1.46
C ILE A 17 -8.23 4.06 -1.24
N SER A 18 -7.78 3.46 -2.32
CA SER A 18 -6.74 2.46 -2.37
C SER A 18 -5.77 3.03 -3.39
N THR A 19 -4.54 3.29 -3.00
CA THR A 19 -3.50 3.78 -3.92
C THR A 19 -3.06 2.71 -4.96
N ASP A 20 -3.82 1.63 -5.08
CA ASP A 20 -3.56 0.48 -5.94
C ASP A 20 -4.43 0.53 -7.21
N TYR A 21 -4.90 1.72 -7.56
CA TYR A 21 -5.50 1.99 -8.85
C TYR A 21 -4.47 2.67 -9.75
N ALA A 22 -4.56 2.42 -11.05
CA ALA A 22 -3.85 3.22 -12.04
C ALA A 22 -4.47 4.62 -12.05
N GLU A 23 -4.03 5.48 -11.12
CA GLU A 23 -4.40 6.89 -11.16
C GLU A 23 -3.72 7.55 -12.35
N PRO A 24 -4.47 8.23 -13.23
CA PRO A 24 -3.86 9.03 -14.28
C PRO A 24 -3.14 10.21 -13.66
N ALA A 25 -2.05 10.61 -14.30
CA ALA A 25 -1.42 11.88 -13.97
C ALA A 25 -2.42 13.03 -14.17
N PRO A 26 -2.41 14.06 -13.31
CA PRO A 26 -3.19 15.27 -13.54
C PRO A 26 -2.83 15.90 -14.88
N ASP A 27 -3.81 16.43 -15.60
CA ASP A 27 -3.57 17.10 -16.87
C ASP A 27 -3.19 18.57 -16.61
N TYR A 28 -1.93 18.79 -16.23
CA TYR A 28 -1.42 20.13 -15.93
C TYR A 28 -1.42 21.09 -17.13
N VAL A 29 -1.67 20.61 -18.35
CA VAL A 29 -1.73 21.46 -19.55
C VAL A 29 -3.11 22.09 -19.68
N ASN A 30 -4.16 21.33 -19.38
CA ASN A 30 -5.55 21.80 -19.50
C ASN A 30 -6.18 22.20 -18.15
N ASP A 31 -5.61 21.75 -17.03
CA ASP A 31 -6.08 22.13 -15.69
C ASP A 31 -5.71 23.59 -15.40
N LEU A 32 -6.73 24.45 -15.34
CA LEU A 32 -6.58 25.85 -14.99
C LEU A 32 -6.21 26.02 -13.50
N PRO A 33 -5.31 26.95 -13.15
CA PRO A 33 -5.06 27.31 -11.77
C PRO A 33 -6.37 27.76 -11.08
N ASP A 34 -6.51 27.44 -9.78
CA ASP A 34 -7.70 27.68 -8.95
C ASP A 34 -8.99 26.93 -9.38
N ARG A 35 -8.86 25.91 -10.23
CA ARG A 35 -9.94 24.94 -10.46
C ARG A 35 -9.54 23.57 -9.97
N GLN A 36 -10.50 22.86 -9.37
CA GLN A 36 -10.31 21.46 -9.07
C GLN A 36 -10.08 20.73 -10.41
N PRO A 37 -9.01 19.91 -10.54
CA PRO A 37 -8.78 19.13 -11.74
C PRO A 37 -10.08 18.41 -12.11
N LEU A 38 -10.46 18.44 -13.38
CA LEU A 38 -11.65 17.72 -13.81
C LEU A 38 -11.43 16.25 -13.47
N GLN A 39 -12.11 15.78 -12.43
CA GLN A 39 -12.11 14.36 -12.09
C GLN A 39 -12.66 13.64 -13.31
N ASN A 40 -11.79 12.91 -14.02
CA ASN A 40 -12.19 12.17 -15.21
C ASN A 40 -13.32 11.21 -14.85
N SER A 41 -14.55 11.59 -15.15
CA SER A 41 -15.75 10.85 -14.75
C SER A 41 -15.75 9.44 -15.34
N ALA A 42 -15.11 9.25 -16.50
CA ALA A 42 -14.88 7.97 -17.13
C ALA A 42 -14.08 6.96 -16.27
N LEU A 43 -13.15 7.44 -15.44
CA LEU A 43 -12.40 6.59 -14.49
C LEU A 43 -13.18 6.32 -13.21
N HIS A 44 -14.05 7.25 -12.82
CA HIS A 44 -14.92 7.07 -11.66
C HIS A 44 -16.01 6.03 -11.94
N ASP A 45 -16.49 5.95 -13.18
CA ASP A 45 -17.52 4.98 -13.62
C ASP A 45 -16.92 3.64 -14.08
N ALA A 46 -15.60 3.57 -14.27
CA ALA A 46 -14.93 2.33 -14.63
C ALA A 46 -15.01 1.31 -13.47
N PRO A 47 -15.34 0.05 -13.77
CA PRO A 47 -15.32 -1.00 -12.77
C PRO A 47 -13.93 -1.10 -12.10
N PRO A 48 -13.85 -1.26 -10.77
CA PRO A 48 -12.57 -1.31 -10.04
C PRO A 48 -11.58 -2.34 -10.60
N GLU A 49 -12.08 -3.46 -11.15
CA GLU A 49 -11.28 -4.49 -11.82
C GLU A 49 -10.54 -3.99 -13.07
N GLN A 50 -11.03 -2.95 -13.75
CA GLN A 50 -10.37 -2.36 -14.91
C GLN A 50 -9.27 -1.37 -14.53
N LEU A 51 -9.20 -0.97 -13.26
CA LEU A 51 -8.24 0.01 -12.75
C LEU A 51 -7.26 -0.58 -11.73
N ALA A 52 -7.57 -1.74 -11.16
CA ALA A 52 -6.77 -2.37 -10.13
C ALA A 52 -5.42 -2.84 -10.71
N ILE A 53 -4.33 -2.27 -10.19
CA ILE A 53 -2.98 -2.69 -10.54
C ILE A 53 -2.45 -3.72 -9.55
N THR A 54 -1.50 -4.53 -10.01
CA THR A 54 -0.61 -5.28 -9.11
C THR A 54 0.44 -4.31 -8.57
N SER A 55 0.11 -3.64 -7.47
CA SER A 55 0.92 -2.59 -6.85
C SER A 55 2.16 -3.15 -6.13
N THR A 56 3.33 -2.59 -6.43
CA THR A 56 4.60 -2.95 -5.77
C THR A 56 4.57 -2.61 -4.29
N ARG A 57 4.01 -1.43 -3.94
CA ARG A 57 3.78 -0.99 -2.56
C ARG A 57 3.06 -2.07 -1.75
N THR A 58 1.92 -2.50 -2.28
CA THR A 58 1.02 -3.44 -1.60
C THR A 58 1.61 -4.83 -1.54
N ALA A 59 2.31 -5.27 -2.59
CA ALA A 59 3.03 -6.54 -2.60
C ALA A 59 4.05 -6.65 -1.46
N PHE A 60 4.88 -5.63 -1.27
CA PHE A 60 5.86 -5.60 -0.19
C PHE A 60 5.20 -5.47 1.19
N ALA A 61 4.18 -4.63 1.34
CA ALA A 61 3.48 -4.43 2.61
C ALA A 61 2.79 -5.71 3.10
N TRP A 62 2.01 -6.39 2.24
CA TRP A 62 1.37 -7.67 2.62
C TRP A 62 2.39 -8.74 2.93
N TYR A 63 3.50 -8.78 2.20
CA TYR A 63 4.56 -9.72 2.50
C TYR A 63 5.17 -9.46 3.88
N ALA A 64 5.51 -8.21 4.21
CA ALA A 64 6.08 -7.86 5.50
C ALA A 64 5.16 -8.25 6.68
N LEU A 65 3.85 -8.06 6.53
CA LEU A 65 2.89 -8.32 7.61
C LEU A 65 2.49 -9.80 7.75
N PHE A 66 2.33 -10.53 6.65
CA PHE A 66 1.71 -11.87 6.70
C PHE A 66 2.62 -13.01 6.31
N ARG A 67 3.64 -12.77 5.47
CA ARG A 67 4.65 -13.76 5.05
C ARG A 67 4.09 -15.14 4.71
N ASN A 68 2.97 -15.18 3.98
CA ASN A 68 2.35 -16.41 3.50
C ASN A 68 2.59 -16.62 1.99
N GLY A 69 2.29 -17.82 1.48
CA GLY A 69 2.56 -18.18 0.08
C GLY A 69 1.94 -17.24 -0.96
N TRP A 70 0.76 -16.67 -0.67
CA TRP A 70 0.15 -15.68 -1.55
C TRP A 70 0.92 -14.36 -1.57
N SER A 71 1.26 -13.82 -0.40
CA SER A 71 2.01 -12.56 -0.30
C SER A 71 3.44 -12.67 -0.86
N GLU A 72 4.06 -13.85 -0.73
CA GLU A 72 5.35 -14.17 -1.35
C GLU A 72 5.23 -14.18 -2.88
N ALA A 73 4.21 -14.86 -3.43
CA ALA A 73 3.99 -14.89 -4.88
C ALA A 73 3.73 -13.48 -5.46
N LEU A 74 3.01 -12.63 -4.72
CA LEU A 74 2.77 -11.24 -5.11
C LEU A 74 4.07 -10.42 -5.11
N ARG A 75 4.89 -10.55 -4.06
CA ARG A 75 6.21 -9.90 -3.97
C ARG A 75 7.14 -10.34 -5.09
N GLN A 76 7.17 -11.62 -5.43
CA GLN A 76 8.01 -12.16 -6.51
C GLN A 76 7.65 -11.56 -7.87
N GLN A 77 6.36 -11.34 -8.15
CA GLN A 77 5.92 -10.72 -9.41
C GLN A 77 6.45 -9.31 -9.59
N VAL A 78 6.50 -8.51 -8.51
CA VAL A 78 6.94 -7.11 -8.56
C VAL A 78 8.43 -6.95 -8.27
N GLN A 79 9.12 -7.99 -7.79
CA GLN A 79 10.55 -7.92 -7.47
C GLN A 79 11.40 -7.54 -8.68
N LYS A 80 11.01 -8.01 -9.88
CA LYS A 80 11.65 -7.68 -11.16
C LYS A 80 11.47 -6.22 -11.62
N LEU A 81 10.59 -5.45 -10.96
CA LEU A 81 10.31 -4.05 -11.29
C LEU A 81 11.30 -3.07 -10.64
N GLN A 82 12.39 -3.59 -10.07
CA GLN A 82 13.46 -2.77 -9.54
C GLN A 82 14.26 -2.15 -10.69
N VAL A 83 14.39 -0.83 -10.65
CA VAL A 83 15.27 -0.04 -11.50
C VAL A 83 16.53 0.31 -10.71
N PRO A 84 17.72 -0.15 -11.14
CA PRO A 84 18.97 0.14 -10.45
C PRO A 84 19.17 1.64 -10.20
N GLY A 85 19.51 1.99 -8.95
CA GLY A 85 19.72 3.37 -8.53
C GLY A 85 18.47 4.25 -8.43
N LYS A 86 17.28 3.75 -8.81
CA LYS A 86 16.01 4.52 -8.75
C LYS A 86 14.97 3.92 -7.82
N GLY A 87 15.08 2.63 -7.48
CA GLY A 87 14.13 1.94 -6.61
C GLY A 87 13.20 1.05 -7.41
N TRP A 88 11.93 0.96 -7.02
CA TRP A 88 10.91 0.15 -7.69
C TRP A 88 9.92 1.01 -8.46
N GLN A 89 9.48 0.48 -9.60
CA GLN A 89 8.34 1.00 -10.34
C GLN A 89 7.02 0.66 -9.64
N ARG A 90 5.97 1.42 -9.94
CA ARG A 90 4.68 1.39 -9.23
C ARG A 90 4.00 0.02 -9.26
N GLY A 91 4.11 -0.74 -10.33
CA GLY A 91 3.51 -2.08 -10.41
C GLY A 91 3.23 -2.57 -11.83
N LEU A 92 2.26 -3.48 -11.94
CA LEU A 92 1.74 -3.99 -13.22
C LEU A 92 0.29 -3.52 -13.42
N ASN A 93 0.00 -2.99 -14.59
CA ASN A 93 -1.36 -2.67 -15.03
C ASN A 93 -2.21 -3.95 -15.21
N PRO A 94 -3.54 -3.83 -15.34
CA PRO A 94 -4.41 -5.00 -15.54
C PRO A 94 -4.05 -5.88 -16.75
N ASP A 95 -3.47 -5.28 -17.79
CA ASP A 95 -2.95 -5.96 -18.99
C ASP A 95 -1.55 -6.56 -18.80
N SER A 96 -1.02 -6.55 -17.57
CA SER A 96 0.35 -6.95 -17.20
C SER A 96 1.46 -6.08 -17.78
N SER A 97 1.14 -4.95 -18.42
CA SER A 97 2.15 -3.95 -18.79
C SER A 97 2.74 -3.31 -17.53
N VAL A 98 4.00 -2.90 -17.61
CA VAL A 98 4.68 -2.24 -16.49
C VAL A 98 4.19 -0.81 -16.37
N ASN A 99 3.75 -0.43 -15.17
CA ASN A 99 3.58 0.97 -14.81
C ASN A 99 4.95 1.49 -14.37
N ASP A 100 5.63 2.22 -15.25
CA ASP A 100 7.04 2.59 -15.13
C ASP A 100 7.30 3.80 -14.20
N VAL A 101 6.24 4.36 -13.61
CA VAL A 101 6.34 5.44 -12.63
C VAL A 101 7.17 5.00 -11.44
N VAL A 102 8.20 5.79 -11.11
CA VAL A 102 9.01 5.65 -9.91
C VAL A 102 8.71 6.83 -9.00
N ASP A 103 8.02 6.57 -7.90
CA ASP A 103 7.60 7.60 -6.95
C ASP A 103 8.02 7.30 -5.51
N ALA A 104 8.00 8.35 -4.68
CA ALA A 104 8.42 8.26 -3.29
C ALA A 104 7.47 7.41 -2.44
N ASP A 105 6.17 7.40 -2.74
CA ASP A 105 5.16 6.67 -1.97
C ASP A 105 5.39 5.14 -2.06
N THR A 106 5.57 4.64 -3.28
CA THR A 106 5.89 3.23 -3.52
C THR A 106 7.19 2.84 -2.83
N ASN A 107 8.23 3.64 -3.02
CA ASN A 107 9.56 3.31 -2.53
C ASN A 107 9.69 3.45 -1.00
N ALA A 108 8.99 4.40 -0.38
CA ALA A 108 8.94 4.54 1.08
C ALA A 108 8.38 3.28 1.73
N VAL A 109 7.25 2.76 1.22
CA VAL A 109 6.64 1.54 1.77
C VAL A 109 7.48 0.31 1.50
N VAL A 110 8.14 0.20 0.34
CA VAL A 110 9.09 -0.89 0.08
C VAL A 110 10.22 -0.87 1.11
N LEU A 111 10.83 0.28 1.35
CA LEU A 111 11.92 0.42 2.32
C LEU A 111 11.44 0.16 3.76
N GLU A 112 10.26 0.68 4.14
CA GLU A 112 9.65 0.43 5.44
C GLU A 112 9.35 -1.07 5.63
N SER A 113 8.82 -1.74 4.61
CA SER A 113 8.54 -3.18 4.63
C SER A 113 9.82 -3.99 4.83
N LEU A 114 10.89 -3.64 4.10
CA LEU A 114 12.19 -4.28 4.25
C LEU A 114 12.80 -4.03 5.64
N ALA A 115 12.70 -2.81 6.15
CA ALA A 115 13.17 -2.47 7.48
C ALA A 115 12.39 -3.24 8.57
N TYR A 116 11.07 -3.35 8.43
CA TYR A 116 10.22 -4.13 9.32
C TYR A 116 10.60 -5.61 9.31
N ILE A 117 10.85 -6.20 8.14
CA ILE A 117 11.30 -7.60 8.03
C ILE A 117 12.67 -7.78 8.70
N ALA A 118 13.58 -6.83 8.52
CA ALA A 118 14.94 -6.92 9.04
C ALA A 118 15.05 -6.66 10.56
N ARG A 119 14.21 -5.78 11.10
CA ARG A 119 14.35 -5.24 12.46
C ARG A 119 13.13 -5.45 13.36
N GLY A 120 12.03 -5.95 12.80
CA GLY A 120 10.74 -5.99 13.48
C GLY A 120 10.07 -4.61 13.55
N GLN A 121 9.17 -4.45 14.51
CA GLN A 121 8.39 -3.23 14.68
C GLN A 121 9.31 -2.04 15.02
N MET A 122 9.31 -1.01 14.17
CA MET A 122 10.17 0.17 14.35
C MET A 122 9.64 1.17 15.39
N LEU A 123 8.35 1.10 15.74
CA LEU A 123 7.71 1.93 16.76
C LEU A 123 7.21 1.07 17.93
N CYS A 124 7.84 1.21 19.10
CA CYS A 124 7.35 0.61 20.34
C CYS A 124 6.42 1.59 21.06
N LEU A 125 5.12 1.51 20.80
CA LEU A 125 4.13 2.35 21.50
C LEU A 125 4.10 2.10 23.02
N ALA A 126 4.37 0.87 23.45
CA ALA A 126 4.47 0.53 24.88
C ALA A 126 5.69 1.17 25.57
N CYS A 127 6.72 1.53 24.80
CA CYS A 127 7.91 2.22 25.30
C CYS A 127 7.68 3.73 25.46
N LEU A 128 6.56 4.27 24.95
CA LEU A 128 6.19 5.68 25.00
C LEU A 128 5.18 5.99 26.12
N GLY A 129 4.71 4.97 26.86
CA GLY A 129 3.86 5.17 28.02
C GLY A 129 4.64 5.72 29.22
N PRO A 130 4.00 6.46 30.15
CA PRO A 130 4.66 6.81 31.40
C PRO A 130 5.05 5.52 32.13
N ILE A 131 6.28 5.47 32.63
CA ILE A 131 6.74 4.40 33.52
C ILE A 131 5.84 4.46 34.75
N THR A 132 4.81 3.61 34.82
CA THR A 132 4.12 3.37 36.08
C THR A 132 5.13 2.70 37.00
N PRO A 133 5.53 3.32 38.12
CA PRO A 133 6.40 2.65 39.08
C PRO A 133 5.70 1.36 39.53
N PRO A 134 6.46 0.28 39.79
CA PRO A 134 5.87 -0.96 40.26
C PRO A 134 5.07 -0.66 41.52
N THR A 135 3.76 -0.90 41.46
CA THR A 135 2.90 -0.84 42.63
C THR A 135 3.44 -1.87 43.60
N SER A 136 4.04 -1.42 44.71
CA SER A 136 4.45 -2.29 45.80
C SER A 136 3.28 -3.21 46.12
N SER A 137 3.49 -4.51 45.91
CA SER A 137 2.61 -5.56 46.40
C SER A 137 2.36 -5.28 47.87
N ALA A 138 1.15 -4.84 48.21
CA ALA A 138 0.70 -4.83 49.57
C ALA A 138 0.67 -6.30 49.99
N GLY A 139 1.61 -6.67 50.86
CA GLY A 139 1.74 -8.02 51.37
C GLY A 139 0.41 -8.49 51.96
N ALA A 140 -0.12 -9.56 51.39
CA ALA A 140 -1.08 -10.39 52.08
C ALA A 140 -0.30 -11.22 53.11
N THR A 141 -0.34 -10.79 54.38
CA THR A 141 -0.06 -11.69 55.51
C THR A 141 -1.33 -12.47 55.85
N PRO A 142 -1.18 -13.73 56.34
CA PRO A 142 -2.19 -14.79 56.31
C PRO A 142 -3.39 -14.59 57.24
#